data_AF-G9YM79-F1
#
_entry.id   AF-G9YM79-F1
#
_cell.length_a   1.000
_cell.length_b   1.000
_cell.length_c   1.000
_cell.angle_alpha   90.00
_cell.angle_beta   90.00
_cell.angle_gamma   90.00
#
_symmetry.space_group_name_H-M   'P 1'
#
loop_
_entity.id
_entity.type
_entity.pdbx_description
1 polymer ?
#
loop_
_entity_poly.entity_id
_entity_poly.type
_entity_poly.pdbx_seq_one_letter_code
_entity_poly.pdbx_strand_id
1 'polypeptide(L)'
;MLNRYRIYQMTPTAEHIDYAAEKYRFHRATPHHLLVYTNKRKPGGSTLIRNARSLPAPDREWVAACNIIIAGEALHNDPDAQAGILNFLADLEKELEKEQVRLKEA
;
A
#
# COMPACT_ATOMS: atom_id res chain seq x y z
N MET A 1 -5.20 -12.27 13.90
CA MET A 1 -5.98 -11.38 13.02
C MET A 1 -5.00 -10.49 12.28
N LEU A 2 -4.94 -10.52 10.94
CA LEU A 2 -4.19 -9.49 10.22
C LEU A 2 -4.85 -8.14 10.50
N ASN A 3 -4.15 -7.25 11.20
CA ASN A 3 -4.65 -5.91 11.45
C ASN A 3 -4.75 -5.18 10.10
N ARG A 4 -5.98 -5.03 9.60
CA ARG A 4 -6.25 -4.25 8.40
C ARG A 4 -5.83 -2.80 8.63
N TYR A 5 -5.03 -2.28 7.72
CA TYR A 5 -4.70 -0.86 7.69
C TYR A 5 -5.97 -0.01 7.53
N ARG A 6 -6.00 1.14 8.20
CA ARG A 6 -7.12 2.08 8.23
C ARG A 6 -6.60 3.51 8.08
N ILE A 7 -7.37 4.35 7.40
CA ILE A 7 -7.03 5.75 7.16
C ILE A 7 -7.76 6.63 8.17
N TYR A 8 -7.00 7.45 8.87
CA TYR A 8 -7.51 8.42 9.83
C TYR A 8 -7.15 9.83 9.38
N GLN A 9 -8.07 10.76 9.55
CA GLN A 9 -7.88 12.19 9.27
C GLN A 9 -7.90 12.99 10.56
N MET A 10 -7.02 13.98 10.68
CA MET A 10 -6.99 14.93 11.77
C MET A 10 -6.58 16.32 11.27
N THR A 11 -6.77 17.33 12.13
CA THR A 11 -6.31 18.70 11.86
C THR A 11 -4.78 18.75 11.83
N PRO A 12 -4.16 19.44 10.85
CA PRO A 12 -2.71 19.47 10.69
C PRO A 12 -2.07 20.52 11.61
N THR A 13 -2.15 20.33 12.92
CA THR A 13 -1.40 21.14 13.90
C THR A 13 0.05 20.65 13.97
N ALA A 14 0.99 21.53 14.37
CA ALA A 14 2.39 21.14 14.54
C ALA A 14 2.53 19.92 15.47
N GLU A 15 1.84 19.94 16.61
CA GLU A 15 1.79 18.82 17.56
C GLU A 15 1.30 17.51 16.91
N HIS A 16 0.24 17.55 16.12
CA HIS A 16 -0.27 16.35 15.46
C HIS A 16 0.68 15.85 14.36
N ILE A 17 1.35 16.75 13.65
CA ILE A 17 2.32 16.41 12.62
C ILE A 17 3.53 15.72 13.26
N ASP A 18 4.08 16.29 14.32
CA ASP A 18 5.22 15.73 15.05
C ASP A 18 4.86 14.36 15.65
N TYR A 19 3.69 14.26 16.29
CA TYR A 19 3.18 13.00 16.81
C TYR A 19 2.99 11.95 15.69
N ALA A 20 2.47 12.35 14.54
CA ALA A 20 2.27 11.45 13.41
C ALA A 20 3.60 10.95 12.85
N ALA A 21 4.58 11.84 12.72
CA ALA A 21 5.93 11.52 12.25
C ALA A 21 6.66 10.56 13.21
N GLU A 22 6.49 10.73 14.52
CA GLU A 22 7.12 9.87 15.52
C GLU A 22 6.48 8.47 15.60
N LYS A 23 5.15 8.37 15.54
CA LYS A 23 4.42 7.12 15.86
C LYS A 23 4.02 6.30 14.64
N TYR A 24 3.84 6.93 13.48
CA TYR A 24 3.21 6.30 12.32
C TYR A 24 4.06 6.41 11.07
N ARG A 25 4.39 5.24 10.52
CA ARG A 25 5.19 5.11 9.30
C ARG A 25 4.56 5.81 8.09
N PHE A 26 3.25 5.66 7.90
CA PHE A 26 2.55 6.29 6.78
C PHE A 26 1.69 7.43 7.30
N HIS A 27 2.21 8.65 7.12
CA HIS A 27 1.49 9.89 7.38
C HIS A 27 1.65 10.84 6.19
N ARG A 28 0.69 11.75 6.01
CA ARG A 28 0.71 12.79 4.98
C ARG A 28 0.09 14.06 5.54
N ALA A 29 0.92 15.06 5.77
CA ALA A 29 0.48 16.39 6.17
C ALA A 29 0.22 17.25 4.93
N THR A 30 -0.90 17.95 4.93
CA THR A 30 -1.23 19.01 3.97
C THR A 30 -1.71 20.24 4.76
N PRO A 31 -1.80 21.43 4.15
CA PRO A 31 -2.34 22.61 4.83
C PRO A 31 -3.78 22.44 5.35
N HIS A 32 -4.56 21.52 4.77
CA HIS A 32 -5.99 21.34 5.11
C HIS A 32 -6.23 20.18 6.07
N HIS A 33 -5.40 19.14 6.01
CA HIS A 33 -5.59 17.92 6.78
C HIS A 33 -4.30 17.12 6.92
N LEU A 34 -4.26 16.30 7.96
CA LEU A 34 -3.24 15.29 8.18
C LEU A 34 -3.89 13.91 8.09
N LEU A 35 -3.38 13.07 7.17
CA LEU A 35 -3.75 11.67 7.05
C LEU A 35 -2.75 10.78 7.76
N VAL A 36 -3.26 9.75 8.43
CA VAL A 36 -2.49 8.66 9.02
C VAL A 36 -3.05 7.34 8.51
N TYR A 37 -2.22 6.54 7.86
CA TYR A 37 -2.60 5.22 7.36
C TYR A 37 -1.91 4.13 8.19
N THR A 38 -2.67 3.43 9.02
CA THR A 38 -2.07 2.56 10.02
C THR A 38 -2.94 1.35 10.36
N ASN A 39 -2.28 0.26 10.71
CA ASN A 39 -2.86 -0.92 11.34
C ASN A 39 -2.65 -0.95 12.88
N LYS A 40 -2.07 0.11 13.44
CA LYS A 40 -1.85 0.30 14.89
C LYS A 40 -3.07 0.97 15.55
N ARG A 41 -2.90 1.37 16.81
CA ARG A 41 -3.90 2.13 17.58
C ARG A 41 -4.28 3.42 16.84
N LYS A 42 -5.60 3.69 16.82
CA LYS A 42 -6.20 4.93 16.30
C LYS A 42 -5.50 6.16 16.93
N PRO A 43 -5.07 7.15 16.14
CA PRO A 43 -4.57 8.41 16.67
C PRO A 43 -5.63 9.18 17.45
N GLY A 44 -5.24 9.85 18.55
CA GLY A 44 -6.13 10.73 19.31
C GLY A 44 -6.70 11.86 18.43
N GLY A 45 -7.94 12.29 18.69
CA GLY A 45 -8.57 13.40 17.94
C GLY A 45 -8.86 13.13 16.45
N SER A 46 -8.65 11.91 15.97
CA SER A 46 -8.83 11.58 14.54
C SER A 46 -10.21 11.03 14.18
N THR A 47 -10.56 11.17 12.91
CA THR A 47 -11.78 10.63 12.29
C THR A 47 -11.41 9.52 11.31
N LEU A 48 -12.12 8.39 11.36
CA LEU A 48 -11.91 7.29 10.43
C LEU A 48 -12.50 7.63 9.06
N ILE A 49 -11.70 7.56 8.01
CA ILE A 49 -12.18 7.61 6.63
C ILE A 49 -12.62 6.20 6.24
N ARG A 50 -13.94 6.01 6.09
CA ARG A 50 -14.52 4.70 5.75
C ARG A 50 -14.32 4.31 4.30
N ASN A 51 -14.28 5.30 3.41
CA ASN A 51 -14.15 5.07 1.98
C ASN A 51 -12.96 5.86 1.43
N ALA A 52 -11.86 5.19 1.12
CA ALA A 52 -10.69 5.84 0.52
C ALA A 52 -11.00 6.54 -0.81
N ARG A 53 -12.06 6.13 -1.53
CA ARG A 53 -12.46 6.77 -2.80
C ARG A 53 -13.01 8.19 -2.60
N SER A 54 -13.47 8.54 -1.40
CA SER A 54 -13.95 9.90 -1.12
C SER A 54 -12.82 10.91 -0.91
N LEU A 55 -11.57 10.44 -0.82
CA LEU A 55 -10.41 11.32 -0.72
C LEU A 55 -10.16 12.06 -2.05
N PRO A 56 -9.56 13.26 -2.00
CA PRO A 56 -9.03 13.93 -3.18
C PRO A 56 -8.01 13.07 -3.94
N ALA A 57 -7.86 13.29 -5.25
CA ALA A 57 -6.97 12.49 -6.10
C ALA A 57 -5.53 12.36 -5.54
N PRO A 58 -4.86 13.43 -5.07
CA PRO A 58 -3.49 13.32 -4.54
C PRO A 58 -3.38 12.42 -3.30
N ASP A 59 -4.44 12.38 -2.48
CA ASP A 59 -4.46 11.55 -1.28
C ASP A 59 -4.78 10.09 -1.61
N ARG A 60 -5.61 9.85 -2.63
CA ARG A 60 -5.84 8.48 -3.14
C ARG A 60 -4.57 7.89 -3.73
N GLU A 61 -3.82 8.67 -4.49
CA GLU A 61 -2.53 8.26 -5.05
C GLU A 61 -1.53 7.93 -3.95
N TRP A 62 -1.47 8.76 -2.90
CA TRP A 62 -0.65 8.46 -1.73
C TRP A 62 -1.05 7.15 -1.04
N VAL A 63 -2.35 6.90 -0.82
CA VAL A 63 -2.84 5.62 -0.25
C VAL A 63 -2.45 4.44 -1.15
N ALA A 64 -2.57 4.59 -2.47
CA ALA A 64 -2.18 3.56 -3.43
C ALA A 64 -0.67 3.25 -3.33
N ALA A 65 0.18 4.27 -3.25
CA ALA A 65 1.63 4.10 -3.06
C ALA A 65 1.95 3.37 -1.73
N CYS A 66 1.27 3.72 -0.62
CA CYS A 66 1.44 3.00 0.63
C CYS A 66 1.02 1.52 0.53
N ASN A 67 -0.08 1.23 -0.17
CA ASN A 67 -0.54 -0.14 -0.38
C ASN A 67 0.47 -0.99 -1.18
N ILE A 68 1.14 -0.41 -2.18
CA ILE A 68 2.19 -1.09 -2.93
C ILE A 68 3.34 -1.49 -2.01
N ILE A 69 3.78 -0.58 -1.14
CA ILE A 69 4.85 -0.86 -0.17
C ILE A 69 4.41 -1.97 0.81
N ILE A 70 3.20 -1.87 1.38
CA ILE A 70 2.67 -2.86 2.32
C ILE A 70 2.54 -4.24 1.65
N ALA A 71 2.06 -4.29 0.40
CA ALA A 71 1.92 -5.54 -0.35
C ALA A 71 3.28 -6.16 -0.69
N GLY A 72 4.25 -5.35 -1.11
CA GLY A 72 5.61 -5.79 -1.36
C GLY A 72 6.28 -6.38 -0.11
N GLU A 73 6.07 -5.76 1.05
CA GLU A 73 6.56 -6.29 2.32
C GLU A 73 5.85 -7.57 2.75
N ALA A 74 4.54 -7.64 2.55
CA ALA A 74 3.79 -8.87 2.83
C ALA A 74 4.30 -10.03 1.97
N LEU A 75 4.59 -9.77 0.68
CA LEU A 75 5.16 -10.75 -0.23
C LEU A 75 6.59 -11.15 0.17
N HIS A 76 7.45 -10.19 0.51
CA HIS A 76 8.82 -10.50 0.94
C HIS A 76 8.84 -11.33 2.25
N ASN A 77 7.89 -11.08 3.15
CA ASN A 77 7.80 -11.81 4.41
C ASN A 77 7.10 -13.18 4.30
N ASP A 78 6.67 -13.57 3.09
CA ASP A 78 6.08 -14.87 2.78
C ASP A 78 6.93 -15.59 1.71
N PRO A 79 7.93 -16.37 2.14
CA PRO A 79 8.85 -17.07 1.23
C PRO A 79 8.14 -18.03 0.29
N ASP A 80 7.05 -18.64 0.74
CA ASP A 80 6.27 -19.59 -0.06
C ASP A 80 5.50 -18.86 -1.17
N ALA A 81 4.89 -17.71 -0.84
CA ALA A 81 4.26 -16.85 -1.83
C ALA A 81 5.29 -16.30 -2.84
N GLN A 82 6.48 -15.92 -2.38
CA GLN A 82 7.55 -15.44 -3.26
C GLN A 82 8.02 -16.54 -4.22
N ALA A 83 8.25 -17.76 -3.72
CA ALA A 83 8.61 -18.91 -4.56
C ALA A 83 7.51 -19.26 -5.56
N GLY A 84 6.24 -19.20 -5.16
CA GLY A 84 5.09 -19.42 -6.04
C GLY A 84 5.04 -18.42 -7.21
N ILE A 85 5.28 -17.13 -6.94
CA ILE A 85 5.32 -16.10 -8.00
C ILE A 85 6.50 -16.33 -8.96
N LEU A 86 7.68 -16.65 -8.44
CA LEU A 86 8.85 -16.91 -9.31
C LEU A 86 8.63 -18.12 -10.22
N ASN A 87 8.04 -19.19 -9.69
CA ASN A 87 7.70 -20.37 -10.49
C ASN A 87 6.68 -20.03 -11.57
N PHE A 88 5.63 -19.26 -11.24
CA PHE A 88 4.65 -18.81 -12.21
C PHE A 88 5.26 -17.94 -13.32
N LEU A 89 6.19 -17.03 -12.98
CA LEU A 89 6.89 -16.22 -13.97
C LEU A 89 7.76 -17.08 -14.90
N ALA A 90 8.47 -18.06 -14.36
CA ALA A 90 9.27 -18.99 -15.15
C ALA A 90 8.41 -19.85 -16.10
N ASP A 91 7.21 -20.25 -15.66
CA ASP A 91 6.26 -20.98 -16.49
C ASP A 91 5.71 -20.10 -17.62
N LEU A 92 5.38 -18.83 -17.33
CA LEU A 92 4.96 -17.85 -18.35
C LEU A 92 6.05 -17.58 -19.38
N GLU A 93 7.32 -17.43 -18.96
CA GLU A 93 8.45 -17.25 -19.87
C GLU A 93 8.57 -18.44 -20.83
N LYS A 94 8.46 -19.66 -20.32
CA LYS A 94 8.46 -20.88 -21.15
C LYS A 94 7.29 -20.93 -22.12
N GLU A 95 6.09 -20.56 -21.70
CA GLU A 95 4.93 -20.53 -22.60
C GLU A 95 5.10 -19.47 -23.69
N LEU A 96 5.64 -18.31 -23.35
CA LEU A 96 5.91 -17.23 -24.29
C LEU A 96 6.96 -17.63 -25.33
N GLU A 97 8.04 -18.29 -24.92
CA GLU A 97 9.05 -18.84 -25.85
C GLU A 97 8.44 -19.84 -26.83
N LYS A 98 7.59 -20.76 -26.34
CA LYS A 98 6.89 -21.73 -27.20
C LYS A 98 5.97 -21.05 -28.21
N GLU A 99 5.31 -19.97 -27.83
CA GLU A 99 4.46 -19.19 -28.73
C GLU A 99 5.30 -18.45 -29.79
N GLN A 100 6.44 -17.86 -29.39
CA GLN A 100 7.35 -17.20 -30.33
C GLN A 100 7.96 -18.16 -31.35
N VAL A 101 8.27 -19.39 -30.96
CA VAL A 101 8.76 -20.43 -31.89
C VAL A 101 7.65 -20.79 -32.89
N ARG A 102 6.42 -21.04 -32.41
CA ARG A 102 5.27 -21.34 -33.27
C ARG A 102 4.98 -20.24 -34.29
N LEU A 103 5.10 -18.98 -33.90
CA LEU A 103 4.93 -17.83 -34.80
C LEU A 103 6.04 -17.67 -35.85
N LYS A 104 7.24 -18.24 -35.62
CA LYS A 104 8.35 -18.21 -36.57
C LYS A 104 8.33 -19.39 -37.56
N GLU A 105 7.67 -20.48 -37.18
CA GLU A 105 7.51 -21.68 -38.00
C GLU A 105 6.22 -21.69 -38.84
N ALA A 106 5.32 -20.72 -38.61
CA ALA A 106 4.10 -20.46 -39.38
C ALA A 106 4.35 -19.45 -40.51
#